data_AF-A0AA96ZRB4-F1
#
_entry.id   AF-A0AA96ZRB4-F1
#
_cell.length_a   1.000
_cell.length_b   1.000
_cell.length_c   1.000
_cell.angle_alpha   90.00
_cell.angle_beta   90.00
_cell.angle_gamma   90.00
#
_symmetry.space_group_name_H-M   'P 1'
#
loop_
_entity.id
_entity.type
_entity.pdbx_description
1 polymer ?
#
loop_
_entity_poly.entity_id
_entity_poly.type
_entity_poly.pdbx_seq_one_letter_code
_entity_poly.pdbx_strand_id
1 'polypeptide(L)'
;MSFVFSMLFMIPLIFLVNYWVFLFSFILLSFLFMFFISFDYNITNLSYFMGLDLLSYMLILLSFWICMLMILASEKIYKNNFYADLFLLMILILMLSLYLTFASLNMFIFYLFFEISLIPTLFLIIGWGYQPERINAGMYLLFYTLLVSFPMMVGLFYLYKTFKTMEFYFFSSLNSWLLYLSINMVFLVKIPMYFIHLWLPKAHVEAPISGSMILAGVMLKLGGYGLLRVMKLFLEVGMNINYIFISISLVGSIIVSLMCLRQSDMKMLIAYSSVSHMGLVLSGIMTMNLWGFWGSLVLMLAHGLCSSGLFCLANMSYERIHSRSIYLNKGMMNIIPNLSLWWFLFCSSNMAAPPSMNLLGEIMLINSLVAYSKLNMIICFFLVFYSAAYSLFLYSYTQHGKIYSGVYSFYSINIREYLILFLHWVPLNILFLKSEILSLWI
;
A
#
# COMPACT_ATOMS: atom_id res chain seq x y z
N MET A 1 17.30 -13.67 9.69
CA MET A 1 18.65 -13.62 9.09
C MET A 1 18.77 -14.39 7.78
N SER A 2 18.34 -15.67 7.70
CA SER A 2 18.41 -16.49 6.47
C SER A 2 17.85 -15.78 5.23
N PHE A 3 16.66 -15.18 5.36
CA PHE A 3 16.02 -14.43 4.27
C PHE A 3 16.81 -13.21 3.78
N VAL A 4 17.50 -12.51 4.69
CA VAL A 4 18.36 -11.36 4.34
C VAL A 4 19.55 -11.85 3.52
N PHE A 5 20.22 -12.91 3.99
CA PHE A 5 21.34 -13.50 3.26
C PHE A 5 20.91 -14.03 1.90
N SER A 6 19.77 -14.71 1.79
CA SER A 6 19.28 -15.14 0.48
C SER A 6 19.04 -13.96 -0.47
N MET A 7 18.51 -12.82 0.01
CA MET A 7 18.33 -11.64 -0.85
C MET A 7 19.66 -11.01 -1.26
N LEU A 8 20.67 -11.00 -0.38
CA LEU A 8 22.02 -10.53 -0.72
C LEU A 8 22.68 -11.42 -1.78
N PHE A 9 22.54 -12.74 -1.66
CA PHE A 9 23.07 -13.68 -2.66
C PHE A 9 22.31 -13.66 -4.00
N MET A 10 21.12 -13.06 -4.05
CA MET A 10 20.40 -12.82 -5.31
C MET A 10 20.99 -11.68 -6.15
N ILE A 11 21.76 -10.76 -5.54
CA ILE A 11 22.36 -9.62 -6.25
C ILE A 11 23.23 -10.05 -7.44
N PRO A 12 24.20 -10.98 -7.30
CA PRO A 12 24.99 -11.42 -8.44
C PRO A 12 24.17 -12.16 -9.50
N LEU A 13 23.07 -12.83 -9.11
CA LEU A 13 22.20 -13.55 -10.06
C LEU A 13 21.52 -12.60 -11.05
N ILE A 14 21.28 -11.34 -10.68
CA ILE A 14 20.68 -10.35 -11.57
C ILE A 14 21.50 -10.16 -12.85
N PHE A 15 22.83 -10.04 -12.70
CA PHE A 15 23.72 -9.72 -13.82
C PHE A 15 24.12 -10.95 -14.64
N LEU A 16 23.97 -12.15 -14.07
CA LEU A 16 24.43 -13.40 -14.68
C LEU A 16 23.30 -14.20 -15.34
N VAL A 17 22.04 -13.99 -14.94
CA VAL A 17 20.93 -14.88 -15.31
C VAL A 17 19.78 -14.10 -15.94
N ASN A 18 19.02 -14.76 -16.81
CA ASN A 18 17.81 -14.21 -17.44
C ASN A 18 16.76 -13.72 -16.42
N TYR A 19 16.05 -12.67 -16.81
CA TYR A 19 14.95 -12.03 -16.06
C TYR A 19 13.92 -13.01 -15.48
N TRP A 20 13.53 -14.04 -16.24
CA TRP A 20 12.54 -15.03 -15.81
C TRP A 20 13.05 -16.01 -14.75
N VAL A 21 14.35 -16.33 -14.75
CA VAL A 21 14.92 -17.19 -13.71
C VAL A 21 15.01 -16.41 -12.40
N PHE A 22 15.38 -15.12 -12.48
CA PHE A 22 15.34 -14.23 -11.32
C PHE A 22 13.92 -14.15 -10.72
N LEU A 23 12.90 -14.01 -11.58
CA LEU A 23 11.51 -14.10 -11.14
C LEU A 23 11.26 -15.41 -10.38
N PHE A 24 11.56 -16.56 -10.98
CA PHE A 24 11.32 -17.87 -10.38
C PHE A 24 12.00 -18.03 -9.01
N SER A 25 13.25 -17.56 -8.87
CA SER A 25 13.93 -17.57 -7.58
C SER A 25 13.24 -16.69 -6.54
N PHE A 26 12.67 -15.56 -6.95
CA PHE A 26 11.91 -14.68 -6.09
C PHE A 26 10.54 -15.29 -5.70
N ILE A 27 9.90 -16.02 -6.62
CA ILE A 27 8.69 -16.82 -6.33
C ILE A 27 8.99 -17.83 -5.22
N LEU A 28 10.06 -18.61 -5.38
CA LEU A 28 10.46 -19.61 -4.39
C LEU A 28 10.70 -18.98 -3.02
N LEU A 29 11.40 -17.83 -2.97
CA LEU A 29 11.63 -17.10 -1.74
C LEU A 29 10.31 -16.70 -1.04
N SER A 30 9.33 -16.21 -1.81
CA SER A 30 8.03 -15.80 -1.28
C SER A 30 7.24 -16.99 -0.70
N PHE A 31 7.26 -18.15 -1.36
CA PHE A 31 6.61 -19.35 -0.85
C PHE A 31 7.34 -19.94 0.35
N LEU A 32 8.67 -19.90 0.36
CA LEU A 32 9.45 -20.30 1.53
C LEU A 32 9.05 -19.44 2.74
N PHE A 33 8.92 -18.12 2.59
CA PHE A 33 8.46 -17.25 3.66
C PHE A 33 7.05 -17.62 4.14
N MET A 34 6.13 -17.95 3.23
CA MET A 34 4.79 -18.46 3.58
C MET A 34 4.80 -19.73 4.43
N PHE A 35 5.80 -20.58 4.35
CA PHE A 35 5.86 -21.79 5.18
C PHE A 35 6.33 -21.51 6.62
N PHE A 36 6.95 -20.35 6.89
CA PHE A 36 7.40 -19.97 8.23
C PHE A 36 6.31 -19.29 9.08
N ILE A 37 5.03 -19.42 8.71
CA ILE A 37 3.95 -18.81 9.48
C ILE A 37 3.87 -19.45 10.86
N SER A 38 4.13 -18.66 11.90
CA SER A 38 3.70 -18.93 13.27
C SER A 38 2.50 -18.05 13.58
N PHE A 39 1.35 -18.66 13.87
CA PHE A 39 0.11 -17.95 14.26
C PHE A 39 0.08 -17.57 15.74
N ASP A 40 1.22 -17.57 16.41
CA ASP A 40 1.30 -17.20 17.80
C ASP A 40 1.28 -15.68 17.96
N TYR A 41 0.64 -15.21 19.04
CA TYR A 41 0.63 -13.80 19.45
C TYR A 41 2.03 -13.29 19.83
N ASN A 42 2.95 -14.19 20.14
CA ASN A 42 4.29 -13.84 20.60
C ASN A 42 5.22 -13.55 19.43
N ILE A 43 6.24 -12.74 19.72
CA ILE A 43 7.31 -12.47 18.77
C ILE A 43 8.05 -13.77 18.49
N THR A 44 8.13 -14.12 17.22
CA THR A 44 8.89 -15.27 16.74
C THR A 44 10.15 -14.81 16.03
N ASN A 45 11.10 -15.74 15.86
CA ASN A 45 12.35 -15.52 15.13
C ASN A 45 13.18 -14.32 15.64
N LEU A 46 13.25 -14.18 16.97
CA LEU A 46 14.09 -13.17 17.61
C LEU A 46 15.57 -13.40 17.27
N SER A 47 16.21 -12.38 16.71
CA SER A 47 17.66 -12.32 16.49
C SER A 47 18.11 -10.88 16.70
N TYR A 48 19.26 -10.62 17.34
CA TYR A 48 19.82 -9.28 17.62
C TYR A 48 18.79 -8.12 17.68
N PHE A 49 18.49 -7.48 16.54
CA PHE A 49 17.56 -6.35 16.44
C PHE A 49 16.30 -6.62 15.60
N MET A 50 16.06 -7.87 15.20
CA MET A 50 14.95 -8.30 14.39
C MET A 50 14.03 -9.28 15.13
N GLY A 51 12.73 -9.13 14.91
CA GLY A 51 11.69 -10.01 15.42
C GLY A 51 10.46 -9.96 14.52
N LEU A 52 9.69 -11.04 14.54
CA LEU A 52 8.49 -11.19 13.71
C LEU A 52 7.26 -11.45 14.60
N ASP A 53 6.43 -10.43 14.72
CA ASP A 53 5.05 -10.54 15.20
C ASP A 53 4.12 -10.75 14.00
N LEU A 54 2.87 -11.13 14.25
CA LEU A 54 1.86 -11.27 13.19
C LEU A 54 1.74 -10.00 12.31
N LEU A 55 1.80 -8.81 12.91
CA LEU A 55 1.78 -7.54 12.17
C LEU A 55 2.92 -7.44 11.14
N SER A 56 4.14 -7.61 11.62
CA SER A 56 5.34 -7.55 10.76
C SER A 56 5.33 -8.68 9.75
N TYR A 57 4.94 -9.89 10.16
CA TYR A 57 4.92 -11.06 9.31
C TYR A 57 3.98 -10.86 8.11
N MET A 58 2.73 -10.41 8.34
CA MET A 58 1.77 -10.23 7.25
C MET A 58 2.17 -9.11 6.30
N LEU A 59 2.77 -8.03 6.78
CA LEU A 59 3.27 -6.95 5.92
C LEU A 59 4.53 -7.34 5.15
N ILE A 60 5.42 -8.14 5.75
CA ILE A 60 6.57 -8.72 5.03
C ILE A 60 6.09 -9.68 3.94
N LEU A 61 5.11 -10.53 4.26
CA LEU A 61 4.52 -11.44 3.28
C LEU A 61 3.91 -10.67 2.10
N LEU A 62 3.15 -9.59 2.39
CA LEU A 62 2.61 -8.70 1.36
C LEU A 62 3.73 -8.09 0.50
N SER A 63 4.85 -7.69 1.12
CA SER A 63 5.98 -7.11 0.39
C SER A 63 6.62 -8.09 -0.58
N PHE A 64 6.87 -9.33 -0.17
CA PHE A 64 7.35 -10.39 -1.05
C PHE A 64 6.36 -10.65 -2.19
N TRP A 65 5.07 -10.76 -1.86
CA TRP A 65 4.05 -11.04 -2.86
C TRP A 65 3.96 -9.95 -3.93
N ILE A 66 3.88 -8.68 -3.51
CA ILE A 66 3.74 -7.55 -4.44
C ILE A 66 5.01 -7.36 -5.27
N CYS A 67 6.21 -7.54 -4.71
CA CYS A 67 7.42 -7.40 -5.50
C CYS A 67 7.58 -8.50 -6.55
N MET A 68 7.09 -9.70 -6.26
CA MET A 68 7.02 -10.76 -7.27
C MET A 68 6.08 -10.35 -8.42
N LEU A 69 4.90 -9.83 -8.08
CA LEU A 69 3.90 -9.36 -9.05
C LEU A 69 4.38 -8.14 -9.87
N MET A 70 5.21 -7.27 -9.29
CA MET A 70 5.81 -6.15 -10.02
C MET A 70 6.71 -6.61 -11.17
N ILE A 71 7.54 -7.63 -10.91
CA ILE A 71 8.42 -8.20 -11.93
C ILE A 71 7.54 -8.84 -13.01
N LEU A 72 6.53 -9.63 -12.64
CA LEU A 72 5.58 -10.17 -13.63
C LEU A 72 4.91 -9.08 -14.47
N ALA A 73 4.46 -7.97 -13.88
CA ALA A 73 3.77 -6.91 -14.57
C ALA A 73 4.66 -6.14 -15.56
N SER A 74 5.97 -6.07 -15.31
CA SER A 74 6.90 -5.20 -16.04
C SER A 74 7.67 -5.88 -17.19
N GLU A 75 7.11 -6.93 -17.79
CA GLU A 75 7.70 -7.63 -18.95
C GLU A 75 8.02 -6.68 -20.13
N LYS A 76 7.25 -5.60 -20.31
CA LYS A 76 7.51 -4.61 -21.38
C LYS A 76 8.91 -3.99 -21.27
N ILE A 77 9.43 -3.83 -20.04
CA ILE A 77 10.79 -3.32 -19.79
C ILE A 77 11.83 -4.31 -20.30
N TYR A 78 11.60 -5.60 -20.05
CA TYR A 78 12.44 -6.68 -20.56
C TYR A 78 12.39 -6.77 -22.08
N LYS A 79 11.20 -6.75 -22.70
CA LYS A 79 11.05 -6.81 -24.17
C LYS A 79 11.74 -5.66 -24.90
N ASN A 80 11.74 -4.48 -24.30
CA ASN A 80 12.35 -3.30 -24.89
C ASN A 80 13.82 -3.10 -24.48
N ASN A 81 14.39 -3.99 -23.66
CA ASN A 81 15.76 -3.89 -23.14
C ASN A 81 16.09 -2.55 -22.44
N PHE A 82 15.11 -1.91 -21.79
CA PHE A 82 15.31 -0.64 -21.08
C PHE A 82 15.90 -0.86 -19.68
N TYR A 83 17.21 -1.09 -19.59
CA TYR A 83 17.96 -1.26 -18.33
C TYR A 83 17.29 -2.26 -17.36
N ALA A 84 16.96 -3.45 -17.87
CA ALA A 84 16.25 -4.48 -17.10
C ALA A 84 17.02 -4.92 -15.84
N ASP A 85 18.34 -5.02 -15.89
CA ASP A 85 19.15 -5.46 -14.74
C ASP A 85 19.14 -4.43 -13.61
N LEU A 86 19.25 -3.14 -13.96
CA LEU A 86 19.12 -2.05 -12.97
C LEU A 86 17.72 -2.00 -12.37
N PHE A 87 16.69 -2.31 -13.15
CA PHE A 87 15.31 -2.40 -12.67
C PHE A 87 15.16 -3.51 -11.62
N LEU A 88 15.69 -4.71 -11.90
CA LEU A 88 15.67 -5.84 -10.97
C LEU A 88 16.48 -5.53 -9.70
N LEU A 89 17.64 -4.87 -9.84
CA LEU A 89 18.44 -4.40 -8.70
C LEU A 89 17.64 -3.45 -7.80
N MET A 90 16.94 -2.48 -8.38
CA MET A 90 16.11 -1.54 -7.60
C MET A 90 14.98 -2.25 -6.87
N ILE A 91 14.34 -3.26 -7.48
CA ILE A 91 13.30 -4.05 -6.80
C ILE A 91 13.90 -4.87 -5.64
N LEU A 92 15.07 -5.46 -5.81
CA LEU A 92 15.74 -6.21 -4.74
C LEU A 92 16.15 -5.32 -3.57
N ILE A 93 16.75 -4.16 -3.83
CA ILE A 93 17.12 -3.20 -2.78
C ILE A 93 15.85 -2.73 -2.05
N LEU A 94 14.77 -2.46 -2.78
CA LEU A 94 13.48 -2.11 -2.19
C LEU A 94 12.98 -3.22 -1.28
N MET A 95 12.98 -4.47 -1.74
CA MET A 95 12.58 -5.63 -0.94
C MET A 95 13.41 -5.83 0.32
N LEU A 96 14.72 -5.68 0.21
CA LEU A 96 15.62 -5.78 1.36
C LEU A 96 15.35 -4.67 2.37
N SER A 97 15.13 -3.44 1.90
CA SER A 97 14.78 -2.31 2.78
C SER A 97 13.44 -2.55 3.49
N LEU A 98 12.40 -3.01 2.77
CA LEU A 98 11.08 -3.29 3.33
C LEU A 98 11.07 -4.47 4.30
N TYR A 99 11.85 -5.52 4.03
CA TYR A 99 11.99 -6.62 4.98
C TYR A 99 12.59 -6.11 6.30
N LEU A 100 13.65 -5.30 6.22
CA LEU A 100 14.33 -4.78 7.40
C LEU A 100 13.49 -3.73 8.15
N THR A 101 12.66 -2.94 7.49
CA THR A 101 11.73 -2.03 8.19
C THR A 101 10.75 -2.81 9.04
N PHE A 102 10.03 -3.77 8.47
CA PHE A 102 8.99 -4.48 9.20
C PHE A 102 9.55 -5.45 10.24
N ALA A 103 10.73 -6.04 10.02
CA ALA A 103 11.34 -6.95 10.98
C ALA A 103 12.03 -6.22 12.16
N SER A 104 12.29 -4.91 12.07
CA SER A 104 13.08 -4.20 13.07
C SER A 104 12.34 -4.02 14.40
N LEU A 105 13.00 -4.38 15.50
CA LEU A 105 12.56 -4.13 16.88
C LEU A 105 13.12 -2.82 17.46
N ASN A 106 14.10 -2.24 16.80
CA ASN A 106 14.75 -0.99 17.20
C ASN A 106 14.23 0.18 16.37
N MET A 107 13.75 1.22 17.04
CA MET A 107 13.17 2.42 16.41
C MET A 107 14.13 3.17 15.49
N PHE A 108 15.41 3.23 15.84
CA PHE A 108 16.42 3.88 14.99
C PHE A 108 16.67 3.09 13.69
N ILE A 109 16.74 1.76 13.79
CA ILE A 109 16.92 0.88 12.63
C ILE A 109 15.67 0.93 11.74
N PHE A 110 14.48 0.93 12.35
CA PHE A 110 13.22 1.13 11.65
C PHE A 110 13.24 2.42 10.83
N TYR A 111 13.60 3.56 11.45
CA TYR A 111 13.70 4.86 10.77
C TYR A 111 14.69 4.84 9.60
N LEU A 112 15.89 4.28 9.81
CA LEU A 112 16.93 4.22 8.78
C LEU A 112 16.44 3.45 7.54
N PHE A 113 15.89 2.24 7.71
CA PHE A 113 15.40 1.47 6.57
C PHE A 113 14.12 2.05 5.97
N PHE A 114 13.31 2.75 6.78
CA PHE A 114 12.13 3.45 6.32
C PHE A 114 12.49 4.56 5.34
N GLU A 115 13.53 5.35 5.63
CA GLU A 115 14.04 6.35 4.70
C GLU A 115 14.79 5.73 3.51
N ILE A 116 15.57 4.66 3.72
CA ILE A 116 16.24 3.97 2.60
C ILE A 116 15.23 3.45 1.58
N SER A 117 14.04 2.99 2.00
CA SER A 117 13.00 2.51 1.08
C SER A 117 12.55 3.57 0.06
N LEU A 118 12.67 4.87 0.38
CA LEU A 118 12.34 5.95 -0.54
C LEU A 118 13.27 6.00 -1.75
N ILE A 119 14.56 5.68 -1.57
CA ILE A 119 15.58 5.82 -2.61
C ILE A 119 15.28 4.91 -3.82
N PRO A 120 15.07 3.59 -3.66
CA PRO A 120 14.66 2.74 -4.78
C PRO A 120 13.34 3.17 -5.41
N THR A 121 12.35 3.61 -4.62
CA THR A 121 11.07 4.05 -5.18
C THR A 121 11.21 5.30 -6.04
N LEU A 122 12.07 6.24 -5.65
CA LEU A 122 12.36 7.42 -6.44
C LEU A 122 13.04 7.04 -7.76
N PHE A 123 14.00 6.12 -7.75
CA PHE A 123 14.61 5.62 -8.98
C PHE A 123 13.60 4.90 -9.88
N LEU A 124 12.65 4.15 -9.32
CA LEU A 124 11.58 3.52 -10.11
C LEU A 124 10.72 4.57 -10.84
N ILE A 125 10.37 5.68 -10.18
CA ILE A 125 9.54 6.75 -10.75
C ILE A 125 10.31 7.54 -11.81
N ILE A 126 11.51 8.04 -11.47
CA ILE A 126 12.30 8.90 -12.37
C ILE A 126 12.87 8.10 -13.54
N GLY A 127 13.31 6.86 -13.31
CA GLY A 127 13.93 6.02 -14.34
C GLY A 127 12.93 5.55 -15.39
N TRP A 128 11.88 4.84 -14.95
CA TRP A 128 10.94 4.14 -15.86
C TRP A 128 9.55 4.78 -15.96
N GLY A 129 9.32 5.96 -15.38
CA GLY A 129 8.08 6.73 -15.55
C GLY A 129 7.88 7.20 -17.00
N TYR A 130 6.63 7.24 -17.47
CA TYR A 130 6.32 7.48 -18.90
C TYR A 130 6.34 8.96 -19.31
N GLN A 131 6.01 9.87 -18.41
CA GLN A 131 5.78 11.29 -18.72
C GLN A 131 6.93 12.18 -18.21
N PRO A 132 7.18 13.37 -18.81
CA PRO A 132 8.23 14.29 -18.37
C PRO A 132 8.00 14.82 -16.95
N GLU A 133 6.73 14.91 -16.52
CA GLU A 133 6.36 15.35 -15.17
C GLU A 133 6.95 14.47 -14.06
N ARG A 134 7.42 13.24 -14.38
CA ARG A 134 8.02 12.27 -13.44
C ARG A 134 9.10 12.84 -12.54
N ILE A 135 9.84 13.84 -13.02
CA ILE A 135 10.86 14.52 -12.24
C ILE A 135 10.18 15.32 -11.12
N ASN A 136 9.14 16.09 -11.45
CA ASN A 136 8.37 16.88 -10.49
C ASN A 136 7.68 15.99 -9.46
N ALA A 137 7.02 14.87 -9.82
CA ALA A 137 6.46 13.99 -8.79
C ALA A 137 7.53 13.30 -7.95
N GLY A 138 8.68 12.95 -8.53
CA GLY A 138 9.83 12.44 -7.78
C GLY A 138 10.28 13.44 -6.71
N MET A 139 10.40 14.72 -7.06
CA MET A 139 10.74 15.78 -6.12
C MET A 139 9.66 16.00 -5.06
N TYR A 140 8.37 15.96 -5.42
CA TYR A 140 7.27 16.06 -4.46
C TYR A 140 7.32 14.91 -3.44
N LEU A 141 7.48 13.66 -3.90
CA LEU A 141 7.58 12.51 -3.01
C LEU A 141 8.75 12.66 -2.04
N LEU A 142 9.94 13.04 -2.54
CA LEU A 142 11.15 13.18 -1.72
C LEU A 142 11.03 14.30 -0.69
N PHE A 143 10.59 15.50 -1.08
CA PHE A 143 10.54 16.64 -0.15
C PHE A 143 9.44 16.50 0.89
N TYR A 144 8.27 15.98 0.53
CA TYR A 144 7.19 15.76 1.50
C TYR A 144 7.63 14.81 2.61
N THR A 145 8.36 13.74 2.27
CA THR A 145 8.78 12.75 3.27
C THR A 145 10.04 13.18 4.03
N LEU A 146 11.07 13.70 3.36
CA LEU A 146 12.33 14.07 4.02
C LEU A 146 12.17 15.24 4.99
N LEU A 147 11.40 16.27 4.62
CA LEU A 147 11.24 17.44 5.49
C LEU A 147 10.58 17.07 6.82
N VAL A 148 9.65 16.12 6.78
CA VAL A 148 8.95 15.65 7.99
C VAL A 148 9.76 14.58 8.72
N SER A 149 10.63 13.84 8.03
CA SER A 149 11.46 12.81 8.65
C SER A 149 12.61 13.35 9.51
N PHE A 150 13.14 14.55 9.22
CA PHE A 150 14.15 15.19 10.08
C PHE A 150 13.65 15.47 11.51
N PRO A 151 12.46 16.05 11.73
CA PRO A 151 11.86 16.16 13.06
C PRO A 151 11.80 14.83 13.82
N MET A 152 11.44 13.72 13.15
CA MET A 152 11.43 12.40 13.78
C MET A 152 12.82 11.97 14.23
N MET A 153 13.87 12.22 13.43
CA MET A 153 15.25 11.93 13.83
C MET A 153 15.64 12.66 15.13
N VAL A 154 15.28 13.94 15.26
CA VAL A 154 15.52 14.70 16.50
C VAL A 154 14.74 14.10 17.67
N GLY A 155 13.48 13.70 17.45
CA GLY A 155 12.65 13.00 18.43
C GLY A 155 13.27 11.67 18.88
N LEU A 156 13.88 10.91 17.98
CA LEU A 156 14.57 9.66 18.30
C LEU A 156 15.79 9.86 19.21
N PHE A 157 16.59 10.91 18.99
CA PHE A 157 17.71 11.22 19.89
C PHE A 157 17.23 11.63 21.28
N TYR A 158 16.10 12.33 21.37
CA TYR A 158 15.48 12.64 22.65
C TYR A 158 15.00 11.37 23.37
N LEU A 159 14.33 10.46 22.66
CA LEU A 159 13.92 9.15 23.20
C LEU A 159 15.12 8.34 23.73
N TYR A 160 16.23 8.35 22.99
CA TYR A 160 17.45 7.67 23.44
C TYR A 160 17.99 8.28 24.73
N LYS A 161 17.94 9.61 24.87
CA LYS A 161 18.37 10.31 26.09
C LYS A 161 17.49 9.95 27.30
N THR A 162 16.18 9.76 27.11
CA THR A 162 15.25 9.42 28.19
C THR A 162 15.31 7.94 28.58
N PHE A 163 15.24 7.04 27.61
CA PHE A 163 15.13 5.60 27.86
C PHE A 163 16.45 4.84 27.86
N LYS A 164 17.53 5.44 27.35
CA LYS A 164 18.85 4.82 27.12
C LYS A 164 18.84 3.59 26.20
N THR A 165 17.69 3.23 25.65
CA THR A 165 17.46 2.11 24.74
C THR A 165 16.51 2.57 23.63
N MET A 166 16.58 1.91 22.47
CA MET A 166 15.73 2.21 21.31
C MET A 166 14.79 1.07 20.92
N GLU A 167 14.72 0.02 21.75
CA GLU A 167 13.87 -1.14 21.47
C GLU A 167 12.41 -0.85 21.83
N PHE A 168 11.49 -1.24 20.95
CA PHE A 168 10.05 -1.00 21.11
C PHE A 168 9.48 -1.54 22.44
N TYR A 169 10.05 -2.61 22.98
CA TYR A 169 9.55 -3.28 24.18
C TYR A 169 9.74 -2.46 25.46
N PHE A 170 10.88 -1.80 25.59
CA PHE A 170 11.27 -1.09 26.82
C PHE A 170 10.70 0.32 26.92
N PHE A 171 10.01 0.79 25.88
CA PHE A 171 9.38 2.10 25.91
C PHE A 171 8.16 2.16 26.83
N SER A 172 8.16 3.15 27.73
CA SER A 172 6.99 3.54 28.52
C SER A 172 6.24 4.70 27.87
N SER A 173 5.05 5.02 28.40
CA SER A 173 4.31 6.21 27.96
C SER A 173 5.10 7.49 28.27
N LEU A 174 5.06 8.45 27.34
CA LEU A 174 5.61 9.79 27.49
C LEU A 174 4.53 10.84 27.24
N ASN A 175 4.55 11.90 28.06
CA ASN A 175 3.54 12.95 28.08
C ASN A 175 4.02 14.27 27.48
N SER A 176 4.57 14.21 26.26
CA SER A 176 5.09 15.40 25.57
C SER A 176 4.44 15.58 24.21
N TRP A 177 3.68 16.67 24.06
CA TRP A 177 2.99 17.01 22.81
C TRP A 177 3.93 17.21 21.62
N LEU A 178 5.04 17.91 21.83
CA LEU A 178 6.00 18.19 20.75
C LEU A 178 6.68 16.91 20.25
N LEU A 179 6.95 15.95 21.15
CA LEU A 179 7.48 14.64 20.77
C LEU A 179 6.45 13.82 20.00
N TYR A 180 5.18 13.85 20.43
CA TYR A 180 4.09 13.21 19.73
C TYR A 180 4.00 13.69 18.27
N LEU A 181 4.02 15.01 18.05
CA LEU A 181 3.99 15.58 16.71
C LEU A 181 5.25 15.22 15.90
N SER A 182 6.45 15.42 16.47
CA SER A 182 7.70 15.17 15.74
C SER A 182 7.85 13.73 15.26
N ILE A 183 7.38 12.74 16.05
CA ILE A 183 7.47 11.33 15.66
C ILE A 183 6.31 10.93 14.74
N ASN A 184 5.07 11.31 15.05
CA ASN A 184 3.91 10.84 14.30
C ASN A 184 3.70 11.53 12.95
N MET A 185 4.19 12.76 12.76
CA MET A 185 3.97 13.51 11.52
C MET A 185 4.51 12.77 10.28
N VAL A 186 5.62 12.04 10.40
CA VAL A 186 6.19 11.27 9.28
C VAL A 186 5.21 10.23 8.77
N PHE A 187 4.55 9.53 9.69
CA PHE A 187 3.58 8.51 9.32
C PHE A 187 2.29 9.11 8.79
N LEU A 188 1.90 10.31 9.23
CA LEU A 188 0.77 11.07 8.69
C LEU A 188 1.01 11.62 7.28
N VAL A 189 2.28 11.73 6.85
CA VAL A 189 2.59 12.03 5.45
C VAL A 189 2.50 10.76 4.59
N LYS A 190 3.02 9.63 5.11
CA LYS A 190 3.00 8.33 4.40
C LYS A 190 1.61 7.72 4.29
N ILE A 191 0.84 7.70 5.38
CA ILE A 191 -0.61 7.50 5.30
C ILE A 191 -1.16 8.86 4.92
N PRO A 192 -1.58 9.06 3.66
CA PRO A 192 -1.86 10.37 3.11
C PRO A 192 -3.02 11.02 3.87
N MET A 193 -2.70 11.78 4.90
CA MET A 193 -3.68 12.58 5.61
C MET A 193 -4.21 13.65 4.65
N TYR A 194 -5.49 13.97 4.76
CA TYR A 194 -6.06 15.09 4.03
C TYR A 194 -5.26 16.38 4.33
N PHE A 195 -5.12 17.27 3.34
CA PHE A 195 -4.10 18.32 3.19
C PHE A 195 -2.71 17.87 2.69
N ILE A 196 -2.14 16.80 3.22
CA ILE A 196 -0.77 16.37 2.88
C ILE A 196 -0.75 15.32 1.74
N HIS A 197 -1.90 14.77 1.38
CA HIS A 197 -2.07 13.72 0.35
C HIS A 197 -1.64 14.06 -1.08
N LEU A 198 -1.35 15.32 -1.45
CA LEU A 198 -1.16 15.74 -2.84
C LEU A 198 0.02 15.09 -3.57
N TRP A 199 1.03 14.61 -2.83
CA TRP A 199 2.16 13.90 -3.42
C TRP A 199 1.74 12.55 -4.03
N LEU A 200 0.70 11.91 -3.48
CA LEU A 200 0.30 10.56 -3.85
C LEU A 200 -0.33 10.50 -5.25
N PRO A 201 -1.37 11.29 -5.60
CA PRO A 201 -1.93 11.26 -6.95
C PRO A 201 -0.89 11.52 -8.03
N LYS A 202 0.02 12.49 -7.82
CA LYS A 202 1.10 12.80 -8.77
C LYS A 202 2.07 11.62 -8.93
N ALA A 203 2.56 11.06 -7.81
CA ALA A 203 3.48 9.93 -7.83
C ALA A 203 2.88 8.70 -8.54
N HIS A 204 1.62 8.36 -8.29
CA HIS A 204 0.97 7.21 -8.90
C HIS A 204 0.75 7.34 -10.41
N VAL A 205 0.41 8.55 -10.87
CA VAL A 205 0.08 8.84 -12.27
C VAL A 205 1.30 8.71 -13.17
N GLU A 206 2.43 9.19 -12.68
CA GLU A 206 3.69 9.29 -13.42
C GLU A 206 4.57 8.05 -13.28
N ALA A 207 4.39 7.28 -12.20
CA ALA A 207 5.11 6.03 -11.98
C ALA A 207 4.83 4.97 -13.07
N PRO A 208 5.82 4.10 -13.36
CA PRO A 208 5.56 2.85 -14.07
C PRO A 208 4.63 1.95 -13.24
N ILE A 209 4.12 0.87 -13.84
CA ILE A 209 3.22 -0.07 -13.15
C ILE A 209 3.82 -0.57 -11.84
N SER A 210 5.09 -1.00 -11.86
CA SER A 210 5.79 -1.48 -10.67
C SER A 210 5.81 -0.41 -9.58
N GLY A 211 6.16 0.83 -9.93
CA GLY A 211 6.12 1.97 -9.00
C GLY A 211 4.73 2.21 -8.42
N SER A 212 3.67 2.24 -9.25
CA SER A 212 2.30 2.39 -8.77
C SER A 212 1.87 1.23 -7.86
N MET A 213 2.25 0.00 -8.19
CA MET A 213 1.92 -1.20 -7.41
C MET A 213 2.59 -1.21 -6.04
N ILE A 214 3.88 -0.86 -5.93
CA ILE A 214 4.56 -0.86 -4.63
C ILE A 214 4.15 0.32 -3.75
N LEU A 215 3.93 1.48 -4.36
CA LEU A 215 3.42 2.65 -3.66
C LEU A 215 2.07 2.32 -3.01
N ALA A 216 1.12 1.82 -3.80
CA ALA A 216 -0.21 1.49 -3.31
C ALA A 216 -0.18 0.28 -2.40
N GLY A 217 0.59 -0.74 -2.76
CA GLY A 217 0.69 -2.03 -2.11
C GLY A 217 1.26 -1.95 -0.70
N VAL A 218 2.48 -1.41 -0.57
CA VAL A 218 3.28 -1.50 0.66
C VAL A 218 3.67 -0.14 1.23
N MET A 219 4.03 0.87 0.41
CA MET A 219 4.61 2.11 0.95
C MET A 219 3.64 2.90 1.83
N LEU A 220 2.34 2.89 1.51
CA LEU A 220 1.31 3.48 2.38
C LEU A 220 1.19 2.75 3.72
N LYS A 221 1.46 1.43 3.72
CA LYS A 221 1.34 0.56 4.91
C LYS A 221 2.53 0.71 5.85
N LEU A 222 3.69 1.12 5.36
CA LEU A 222 4.81 1.51 6.23
C LEU A 222 4.39 2.61 7.22
N GLY A 223 3.56 3.56 6.78
CA GLY A 223 3.01 4.58 7.67
C GLY A 223 2.09 3.99 8.74
N GLY A 224 1.18 3.08 8.35
CA GLY A 224 0.27 2.41 9.30
C GLY A 224 1.00 1.53 10.30
N TYR A 225 1.98 0.75 9.84
CA TYR A 225 2.87 -0.02 10.70
C TYR A 225 3.61 0.87 11.71
N GLY A 226 4.19 1.98 11.24
CA GLY A 226 4.88 2.95 12.09
C GLY A 226 3.97 3.53 13.17
N LEU A 227 2.76 3.98 12.79
CA LEU A 227 1.78 4.47 13.77
C LEU A 227 1.44 3.38 14.80
N LEU A 228 1.09 2.17 14.36
CA LEU A 228 0.72 1.08 15.27
C LEU A 228 1.82 0.77 16.30
N ARG A 229 3.10 0.78 15.89
CA ARG A 229 4.23 0.55 16.80
C ARG A 229 4.49 1.73 17.75
N VAL A 230 4.31 2.96 17.26
CA VAL A 230 4.59 4.18 18.03
C VAL A 230 3.45 4.55 18.97
N MET A 231 2.21 4.17 18.70
CA MET A 231 1.07 4.54 19.54
C MET A 231 1.22 4.15 21.01
N LYS A 232 1.92 3.04 21.31
CA LYS A 232 2.23 2.62 22.68
C LYS A 232 3.02 3.67 23.47
N LEU A 233 3.91 4.42 22.81
CA LEU A 233 4.71 5.50 23.44
C LEU A 233 3.84 6.68 23.89
N PHE A 234 2.70 6.91 23.25
CA PHE A 234 1.93 8.15 23.40
C PHE A 234 0.46 7.90 23.77
N LEU A 235 0.18 6.90 24.61
CA LEU A 235 -1.20 6.60 25.01
C LEU A 235 -1.91 7.80 25.65
N GLU A 236 -1.30 8.44 26.64
CA GLU A 236 -1.89 9.57 27.37
C GLU A 236 -2.10 10.81 26.47
N VAL A 237 -1.09 11.17 25.68
CA VAL A 237 -1.19 12.29 24.72
C VAL A 237 -2.19 11.97 23.60
N GLY A 238 -2.20 10.74 23.13
CA GLY A 238 -3.09 10.26 22.06
C GLY A 238 -4.56 10.39 22.45
N MET A 239 -4.92 10.00 23.67
CA MET A 239 -6.29 10.15 24.18
C MET A 239 -6.77 11.61 24.14
N ASN A 240 -5.89 12.57 24.34
CA ASN A 240 -6.24 13.99 24.34
C ASN A 240 -6.30 14.61 22.95
N ILE A 241 -5.56 14.11 21.96
CA ILE A 241 -5.29 14.84 20.71
C ILE A 241 -5.77 14.11 19.46
N ASN A 242 -5.93 12.79 19.53
CA ASN A 242 -6.30 11.97 18.38
C ASN A 242 -7.63 12.39 17.73
N TYR A 243 -8.54 13.02 18.47
CA TYR A 243 -9.80 13.54 17.93
C TYR A 243 -9.58 14.52 16.75
N ILE A 244 -8.50 15.32 16.77
CA ILE A 244 -8.17 16.26 15.70
C ILE A 244 -7.83 15.47 14.42
N PHE A 245 -6.97 14.46 14.52
CA PHE A 245 -6.57 13.62 13.38
C PHE A 245 -7.73 12.76 12.85
N ILE A 246 -8.59 12.25 13.75
CA ILE A 246 -9.80 11.50 13.37
C ILE A 246 -10.74 12.41 12.56
N SER A 247 -11.03 13.62 13.03
CA SER A 247 -11.94 14.54 12.32
C SER A 247 -11.41 14.93 10.94
N ILE A 248 -10.12 15.26 10.81
CA ILE A 248 -9.53 15.64 9.52
C ILE A 248 -9.51 14.45 8.55
N SER A 249 -9.20 13.24 9.03
CA SER A 249 -9.16 12.04 8.18
C SER A 249 -10.54 11.61 7.70
N LEU A 250 -11.57 11.65 8.56
CA LEU A 250 -12.95 11.31 8.21
C LEU A 250 -13.59 12.32 7.25
N VAL A 251 -13.48 13.62 7.55
CA VAL A 251 -14.01 14.66 6.64
C VAL A 251 -13.23 14.68 5.33
N GLY A 252 -11.91 14.55 5.41
CA GLY A 252 -11.03 14.51 4.26
C GLY A 252 -11.29 13.33 3.33
N SER A 253 -11.56 12.14 3.87
CA SER A 253 -11.89 10.96 3.08
C SER A 253 -13.23 11.11 2.35
N ILE A 254 -14.23 11.78 2.94
CA ILE A 254 -15.48 12.13 2.22
C ILE A 254 -15.16 13.06 1.05
N ILE A 255 -14.41 14.13 1.28
CA ILE A 255 -14.09 15.10 0.21
C ILE A 255 -13.30 14.42 -0.91
N VAL A 256 -12.32 13.59 -0.58
CA VAL A 256 -11.55 12.85 -1.59
C VAL A 256 -12.43 11.86 -2.37
N SER A 257 -13.39 11.20 -1.71
CA SER A 257 -14.34 10.30 -2.40
C SER A 257 -15.24 11.05 -3.39
N LEU A 258 -15.65 12.29 -3.07
CA LEU A 258 -16.36 13.17 -4.02
C LEU A 258 -15.47 13.61 -5.17
N MET A 259 -14.18 13.89 -4.90
CA MET A 259 -13.22 14.21 -5.94
C MET A 259 -13.02 13.04 -6.90
N CYS A 260 -13.07 11.78 -6.43
CA CYS A 260 -12.96 10.57 -7.27
C CYS A 260 -14.04 10.54 -8.36
N LEU A 261 -15.28 10.89 -8.04
CA LEU A 261 -16.41 10.88 -8.98
C LEU A 261 -16.26 11.88 -10.14
N ARG A 262 -15.40 12.89 -9.98
CA ARG A 262 -15.14 13.92 -10.99
C ARG A 262 -13.86 13.67 -11.78
N GLN A 263 -13.07 12.66 -11.43
CA GLN A 263 -11.80 12.40 -12.11
C GLN A 263 -12.03 11.81 -13.49
N SER A 264 -11.34 12.37 -14.48
CA SER A 264 -11.31 11.87 -15.86
C SER A 264 -10.22 10.81 -16.09
N ASP A 265 -9.18 10.78 -15.26
CA ASP A 265 -8.04 9.87 -15.40
C ASP A 265 -8.21 8.62 -14.52
N MET A 266 -8.12 7.42 -15.11
CA MET A 266 -8.31 6.17 -14.37
C MET A 266 -7.27 5.99 -13.24
N LYS A 267 -5.98 6.27 -13.51
CA LYS A 267 -4.92 6.14 -12.50
C LYS A 267 -5.11 7.14 -11.35
N MET A 268 -5.54 8.37 -11.63
CA MET A 268 -5.84 9.35 -10.58
C MET A 268 -7.04 8.92 -9.75
N LEU A 269 -8.09 8.40 -10.38
CA LEU A 269 -9.27 7.90 -9.66
C LEU A 269 -8.87 6.78 -8.68
N ILE A 270 -8.08 5.80 -9.12
CA ILE A 270 -7.59 4.72 -8.25
C ILE A 270 -6.70 5.29 -7.12
N ALA A 271 -5.82 6.26 -7.43
CA ALA A 271 -4.98 6.91 -6.43
C ALA A 271 -5.81 7.64 -5.35
N TYR A 272 -6.83 8.39 -5.74
CA TYR A 272 -7.72 9.06 -4.77
C TYR A 272 -8.56 8.06 -3.97
N SER A 273 -9.00 6.95 -4.57
CA SER A 273 -9.67 5.87 -3.81
C SER A 273 -8.75 5.28 -2.73
N SER A 274 -7.43 5.20 -2.99
CA SER A 274 -6.49 4.73 -1.97
C SER A 274 -6.33 5.69 -0.78
N VAL A 275 -6.47 6.99 -1.03
CA VAL A 275 -6.45 8.02 0.04
C VAL A 275 -7.72 7.90 0.90
N SER A 276 -8.88 7.59 0.34
CA SER A 276 -10.11 7.44 1.14
C SER A 276 -10.09 6.19 2.02
N HIS A 277 -9.71 5.01 1.50
CA HIS A 277 -9.59 3.80 2.32
C HIS A 277 -8.49 3.93 3.39
N MET A 278 -7.33 4.51 3.06
CA MET A 278 -6.27 4.74 4.05
C MET A 278 -6.63 5.83 5.07
N GLY A 279 -7.48 6.79 4.70
CA GLY A 279 -8.08 7.74 5.64
C GLY A 279 -8.93 7.04 6.71
N LEU A 280 -9.71 6.02 6.33
CA LEU A 280 -10.44 5.17 7.28
C LEU A 280 -9.48 4.41 8.21
N VAL A 281 -8.41 3.81 7.66
CA VAL A 281 -7.36 3.14 8.44
C VAL A 281 -6.76 4.09 9.48
N LEU A 282 -6.38 5.30 9.07
CA LEU A 282 -5.81 6.31 9.96
C LEU A 282 -6.77 6.64 11.11
N SER A 283 -8.04 6.89 10.79
CA SER A 283 -9.05 7.20 11.79
C SER A 283 -9.24 6.06 12.80
N GLY A 284 -9.22 4.80 12.34
CA GLY A 284 -9.34 3.62 13.21
C GLY A 284 -8.14 3.41 14.13
N ILE A 285 -6.91 3.55 13.62
CA ILE A 285 -5.69 3.47 14.45
C ILE A 285 -5.72 4.53 15.56
N MET A 286 -6.17 5.74 15.23
CA MET A 286 -6.22 6.86 16.17
C MET A 286 -7.28 6.69 17.28
N THR A 287 -8.26 5.78 17.13
CA THR A 287 -9.22 5.48 18.22
C THR A 287 -8.61 4.72 19.39
N MET A 288 -7.43 4.10 19.22
CA MET A 288 -6.77 3.26 20.24
C MET A 288 -7.62 2.07 20.74
N ASN A 289 -8.64 1.66 19.98
CA ASN A 289 -9.46 0.49 20.28
C ASN A 289 -8.89 -0.77 19.63
N LEU A 290 -9.05 -1.95 20.27
CA LEU A 290 -8.61 -3.24 19.72
C LEU A 290 -9.21 -3.52 18.34
N TRP A 291 -10.53 -3.31 18.18
CA TRP A 291 -11.21 -3.42 16.89
C TRP A 291 -10.64 -2.47 15.82
N GLY A 292 -10.18 -1.29 16.23
CA GLY A 292 -9.52 -0.33 15.34
C GLY A 292 -8.18 -0.86 14.84
N PHE A 293 -7.36 -1.42 15.74
CA PHE A 293 -6.09 -2.05 15.36
C PHE A 293 -6.30 -3.29 14.48
N TRP A 294 -7.19 -4.20 14.86
CA TRP A 294 -7.52 -5.40 14.08
C TRP A 294 -8.02 -5.04 12.68
N GLY A 295 -8.99 -4.13 12.59
CA GLY A 295 -9.53 -3.65 11.32
C GLY A 295 -8.49 -2.92 10.47
N SER A 296 -7.56 -2.20 11.10
CA SER A 296 -6.50 -1.48 10.38
C SER A 296 -5.57 -2.41 9.61
N LEU A 297 -5.12 -3.54 10.18
CA LEU A 297 -4.32 -4.49 9.40
C LEU A 297 -5.13 -5.17 8.33
N VAL A 298 -6.35 -5.62 8.64
CA VAL A 298 -7.17 -6.32 7.66
C VAL A 298 -7.39 -5.43 6.44
N LEU A 299 -7.75 -4.16 6.64
CA LEU A 299 -7.92 -3.23 5.51
C LEU A 299 -6.60 -2.87 4.83
N MET A 300 -5.48 -2.74 5.56
CA MET A 300 -4.17 -2.51 4.96
C MET A 300 -3.77 -3.64 3.99
N LEU A 301 -3.94 -4.90 4.39
CA LEU A 301 -3.63 -6.06 3.53
C LEU A 301 -4.59 -6.13 2.33
N ALA A 302 -5.90 -6.05 2.61
CA ALA A 302 -6.93 -6.18 1.59
C ALA A 302 -6.83 -5.07 0.54
N HIS A 303 -6.69 -3.81 0.97
CA HIS A 303 -6.47 -2.70 0.07
C HIS A 303 -5.13 -2.82 -0.67
N GLY A 304 -4.08 -3.35 -0.04
CA GLY A 304 -2.78 -3.61 -0.70
C GLY A 304 -2.89 -4.50 -1.93
N LEU A 305 -3.65 -5.59 -1.84
CA LEU A 305 -3.91 -6.50 -2.96
C LEU A 305 -4.92 -5.94 -3.97
N CYS A 306 -5.99 -5.28 -3.48
CA CYS A 306 -7.04 -4.73 -4.35
C CYS A 306 -6.52 -3.57 -5.21
N SER A 307 -5.88 -2.58 -4.60
CA SER A 307 -5.40 -1.38 -5.30
C SER A 307 -4.27 -1.68 -6.29
N SER A 308 -3.34 -2.57 -5.94
CA SER A 308 -2.29 -3.02 -6.87
C SER A 308 -2.88 -3.76 -8.09
N GLY A 309 -3.92 -4.58 -7.88
CA GLY A 309 -4.68 -5.20 -8.96
C GLY A 309 -5.38 -4.19 -9.86
N LEU A 310 -6.04 -3.16 -9.29
CA LEU A 310 -6.67 -2.07 -10.04
C LEU A 310 -5.65 -1.26 -10.86
N PHE A 311 -4.47 -0.95 -10.30
CA PHE A 311 -3.40 -0.29 -11.07
C PHE A 311 -2.88 -1.17 -12.21
N CYS A 312 -2.84 -2.50 -12.02
CA CYS A 312 -2.48 -3.43 -13.07
C CYS A 312 -3.53 -3.43 -14.20
N LEU A 313 -4.82 -3.48 -13.86
CA LEU A 313 -5.92 -3.39 -14.83
C LEU A 313 -5.91 -2.07 -15.61
N ALA A 314 -5.70 -0.94 -14.93
CA ALA A 314 -5.55 0.37 -15.55
C ALA A 314 -4.34 0.44 -16.48
N ASN A 315 -3.28 -0.32 -16.19
CA ASN A 315 -2.17 -0.42 -17.13
C ASN A 315 -2.46 -1.32 -18.33
N MET A 316 -3.16 -2.45 -18.15
CA MET A 316 -3.54 -3.29 -19.28
C MET A 316 -4.43 -2.55 -20.28
N SER A 317 -5.31 -1.65 -19.81
CA SER A 317 -6.06 -0.75 -20.71
C SER A 317 -5.15 0.31 -21.35
N TYR A 318 -4.21 0.89 -20.58
CA TYR A 318 -3.22 1.84 -21.09
C TYR A 318 -2.29 1.23 -22.15
N GLU A 319 -1.87 -0.02 -22.03
CA GLU A 319 -1.00 -0.67 -23.01
C GLU A 319 -1.67 -0.87 -24.38
N ARG A 320 -3.01 -0.95 -24.42
CA ARG A 320 -3.77 -1.12 -25.66
C ARG A 320 -4.18 0.20 -26.32
N ILE A 321 -4.52 1.22 -25.51
CA ILE A 321 -5.11 2.48 -26.03
C ILE A 321 -4.10 3.64 -25.94
N HIS A 322 -3.02 3.47 -25.18
CA HIS A 322 -2.00 4.50 -24.91
C HIS A 322 -2.53 5.79 -24.27
N SER A 323 -3.73 5.74 -23.71
CA SER A 323 -4.36 6.86 -23.03
C SER A 323 -4.88 6.43 -21.66
N ARG A 324 -4.83 7.36 -20.69
CA ARG A 324 -5.29 7.15 -19.31
C ARG A 324 -6.72 7.64 -19.07
N SER A 325 -7.31 8.34 -20.04
CA SER A 325 -8.60 9.00 -19.88
C SER A 325 -9.74 7.99 -19.97
N ILE A 326 -10.69 8.10 -19.04
CA ILE A 326 -11.87 7.24 -18.96
C ILE A 326 -12.73 7.37 -20.23
N TYR A 327 -12.81 8.57 -20.81
CA TYR A 327 -13.62 8.84 -22.00
C TYR A 327 -13.16 8.09 -23.27
N LEU A 328 -11.85 7.86 -23.40
CA LEU A 328 -11.29 7.09 -24.51
C LEU A 328 -11.42 5.59 -24.27
N ASN A 329 -11.32 5.17 -23.00
CA ASN A 329 -11.31 3.76 -22.62
C ASN A 329 -12.71 3.23 -22.29
N LYS A 330 -13.70 3.52 -23.14
CA LYS A 330 -15.11 3.12 -22.98
C LYS A 330 -15.48 1.91 -23.83
N GLY A 331 -16.50 1.15 -23.39
CA GLY A 331 -17.07 0.03 -24.16
C GLY A 331 -16.17 -1.21 -24.26
N MET A 332 -15.25 -1.42 -23.31
CA MET A 332 -14.29 -2.53 -23.36
C MET A 332 -14.94 -3.92 -23.22
N MET A 333 -16.14 -4.01 -22.66
CA MET A 333 -16.88 -5.27 -22.52
C MET A 333 -17.18 -5.94 -23.87
N ASN A 334 -17.38 -5.15 -24.93
CA ASN A 334 -17.67 -5.66 -26.28
C ASN A 334 -16.43 -6.25 -26.97
N ILE A 335 -15.23 -5.81 -26.59
CA ILE A 335 -13.97 -6.22 -27.24
C ILE A 335 -13.30 -7.33 -26.44
N ILE A 336 -13.22 -7.16 -25.12
CA ILE A 336 -12.45 -8.05 -24.22
C ILE A 336 -13.31 -8.40 -22.99
N PRO A 337 -14.33 -9.28 -23.14
CA PRO A 337 -15.24 -9.61 -22.05
C PRO A 337 -14.50 -10.24 -20.85
N ASN A 338 -13.47 -11.05 -21.10
CA ASN A 338 -12.71 -11.66 -20.02
C ASN A 338 -11.98 -10.64 -19.13
N LEU A 339 -11.56 -9.49 -19.66
CA LEU A 339 -10.93 -8.44 -18.86
C LEU A 339 -12.00 -7.69 -18.05
N SER A 340 -13.17 -7.50 -18.65
CA SER A 340 -14.31 -6.88 -17.97
C SER A 340 -14.75 -7.68 -16.74
N LEU A 341 -14.66 -9.02 -16.78
CA LEU A 341 -14.87 -9.86 -15.59
C LEU A 341 -13.87 -9.52 -14.47
N TRP A 342 -12.58 -9.40 -14.78
CA TRP A 342 -11.57 -9.02 -13.79
C TRP A 342 -11.79 -7.61 -13.25
N TRP A 343 -12.18 -6.66 -14.11
CA TRP A 343 -12.59 -5.32 -13.68
C TRP A 343 -13.75 -5.38 -12.69
N PHE A 344 -14.78 -6.19 -12.98
CA PHE A 344 -15.91 -6.37 -12.07
C PHE A 344 -15.46 -6.93 -10.73
N LEU A 345 -14.63 -7.99 -10.74
CA LEU A 345 -14.12 -8.63 -9.53
C LEU A 345 -13.33 -7.64 -8.66
N PHE A 346 -12.39 -6.87 -9.22
CA PHE A 346 -11.60 -5.90 -8.44
C PHE A 346 -12.40 -4.66 -8.03
N CYS A 347 -13.32 -4.16 -8.87
CA CYS A 347 -14.21 -3.08 -8.47
C CYS A 347 -15.16 -3.51 -7.35
N SER A 348 -15.65 -4.76 -7.38
CA SER A 348 -16.50 -5.31 -6.31
C SER A 348 -15.74 -5.47 -4.99
N SER A 349 -14.48 -5.91 -5.02
CA SER A 349 -13.66 -5.94 -3.81
C SER A 349 -13.36 -4.52 -3.31
N ASN A 350 -13.17 -3.54 -4.20
CA ASN A 350 -12.94 -2.14 -3.80
C ASN A 350 -14.19 -1.49 -3.18
N MET A 351 -15.39 -1.86 -3.62
CA MET A 351 -16.67 -1.50 -2.98
C MET A 351 -16.89 -2.24 -1.65
N ALA A 352 -15.99 -3.13 -1.25
CA ALA A 352 -16.15 -4.00 -0.09
C ALA A 352 -17.41 -4.89 -0.19
N ALA A 353 -17.67 -5.50 -1.34
CA ALA A 353 -18.74 -6.49 -1.48
C ALA A 353 -18.38 -7.83 -0.80
N PRO A 354 -19.34 -8.61 -0.26
CA PRO A 354 -19.07 -9.96 0.24
C PRO A 354 -18.73 -10.90 -0.94
N PRO A 355 -17.74 -11.83 -0.83
CA PRO A 355 -16.94 -12.23 0.34
C PRO A 355 -15.51 -11.61 0.37
N SER A 356 -15.36 -10.30 0.15
CA SER A 356 -14.03 -9.67 0.13
C SER A 356 -13.45 -9.38 1.53
N MET A 357 -12.12 -9.43 1.66
CA MET A 357 -11.39 -9.04 2.87
C MET A 357 -11.54 -7.55 3.22
N ASN A 358 -11.79 -6.69 2.21
CA ASN A 358 -12.04 -5.26 2.43
C ASN A 358 -13.28 -5.03 3.31
N LEU A 359 -14.35 -5.80 3.09
CA LEU A 359 -15.58 -5.73 3.89
C LEU A 359 -15.30 -5.99 5.38
N LEU A 360 -14.51 -7.03 5.68
CA LEU A 360 -14.16 -7.35 7.05
C LEU A 360 -13.44 -6.18 7.74
N GLY A 361 -12.43 -5.61 7.07
CA GLY A 361 -11.67 -4.49 7.59
C GLY A 361 -12.52 -3.24 7.79
N GLU A 362 -13.37 -2.89 6.83
CA GLU A 362 -14.25 -1.73 6.92
C GLU A 362 -15.29 -1.87 8.03
N ILE A 363 -15.90 -3.05 8.21
CA ILE A 363 -16.85 -3.28 9.31
C ILE A 363 -16.17 -3.11 10.68
N MET A 364 -14.98 -3.68 10.87
CA MET A 364 -14.23 -3.53 12.13
C MET A 364 -13.88 -2.07 12.42
N LEU A 365 -13.46 -1.32 11.39
CA LEU A 365 -13.13 0.10 11.51
C LEU A 365 -14.36 0.96 11.80
N ILE A 366 -15.48 0.74 11.11
CA ILE A 366 -16.72 1.48 11.36
C ILE A 366 -17.20 1.24 12.80
N ASN A 367 -17.16 0.00 13.29
CA ASN A 367 -17.52 -0.31 14.67
C ASN A 367 -16.61 0.42 15.67
N SER A 368 -15.29 0.48 15.41
CA SER A 368 -14.35 1.20 16.27
C SER A 368 -14.64 2.71 16.34
N LEU A 369 -15.02 3.32 15.21
CA LEU A 369 -15.30 4.76 15.11
C LEU A 369 -16.63 5.14 15.73
N VAL A 370 -17.64 4.29 15.57
CA VAL A 370 -18.97 4.47 16.20
C VAL A 370 -18.89 4.27 17.71
N ALA A 371 -18.06 3.33 18.17
CA ALA A 371 -17.77 3.15 19.58
C ALA A 371 -17.07 4.38 20.19
N TYR A 372 -16.17 5.03 19.43
CA TYR A 372 -15.52 6.28 19.86
C TYR A 372 -16.50 7.45 19.95
N SER A 373 -17.32 7.68 18.92
CA SER A 373 -18.40 8.68 19.00
C SER A 373 -19.56 8.34 18.07
N LYS A 374 -20.79 8.51 18.55
CA LYS A 374 -22.01 8.21 17.78
C LYS A 374 -22.17 9.10 16.53
N LEU A 375 -21.60 10.31 16.55
CA LEU A 375 -21.66 11.24 15.40
C LEU A 375 -20.91 10.69 14.17
N ASN A 376 -19.86 9.89 14.39
CA ASN A 376 -19.10 9.28 13.30
C ASN A 376 -19.95 8.35 12.43
N MET A 377 -21.10 7.87 12.91
CA MET A 377 -22.01 7.01 12.14
C MET A 377 -22.48 7.67 10.84
N ILE A 378 -22.83 8.95 10.88
CA ILE A 378 -23.32 9.69 9.70
C ILE A 378 -22.20 9.84 8.67
N ILE A 379 -20.99 10.14 9.14
CA ILE A 379 -19.81 10.29 8.28
C ILE A 379 -19.45 8.94 7.65
N CYS A 380 -19.43 7.86 8.44
CA CYS A 380 -19.15 6.52 7.94
C CYS A 380 -20.16 6.06 6.87
N PHE A 381 -21.45 6.41 7.04
CA PHE A 381 -22.47 6.14 6.01
C PHE A 381 -22.11 6.77 4.67
N PHE A 382 -21.77 8.06 4.65
CA PHE A 382 -21.36 8.73 3.41
C PHE A 382 -20.09 8.13 2.82
N LEU A 383 -19.12 7.72 3.63
CA LEU A 383 -17.89 7.09 3.15
C LEU A 383 -18.16 5.79 2.41
N VAL A 384 -18.98 4.90 2.97
CA VAL A 384 -19.35 3.62 2.33
C VAL A 384 -20.20 3.86 1.09
N PHE A 385 -21.12 4.84 1.12
CA PHE A 385 -21.92 5.19 -0.04
C PHE A 385 -21.05 5.70 -1.20
N TYR A 386 -20.10 6.59 -0.93
CA TYR A 386 -19.22 7.10 -1.98
C TYR A 386 -18.20 6.06 -2.46
N SER A 387 -17.76 5.12 -1.61
CA SER A 387 -16.91 4.00 -2.05
C SER A 387 -17.57 3.11 -3.09
N ALA A 388 -18.86 2.81 -2.88
CA ALA A 388 -19.70 2.17 -3.88
C ALA A 388 -19.87 3.01 -5.15
N ALA A 389 -20.15 4.31 -4.99
CA ALA A 389 -20.41 5.19 -6.12
C ALA A 389 -19.21 5.31 -7.08
N TYR A 390 -17.99 5.56 -6.57
CA TYR A 390 -16.83 5.75 -7.45
C TYR A 390 -16.32 4.44 -8.07
N SER A 391 -16.49 3.29 -7.40
CA SER A 391 -16.10 1.98 -7.93
C SER A 391 -17.04 1.55 -9.07
N LEU A 392 -18.35 1.76 -8.91
CA LEU A 392 -19.33 1.59 -9.98
C LEU A 392 -19.14 2.59 -11.11
N PHE A 393 -18.77 3.84 -10.80
CA PHE A 393 -18.41 4.85 -11.80
C PHE A 393 -17.22 4.36 -12.65
N LEU A 394 -16.13 3.91 -12.02
CA LEU A 394 -14.97 3.38 -12.72
C LEU A 394 -15.33 2.19 -13.63
N TYR A 395 -16.12 1.24 -13.13
CA TYR A 395 -16.54 0.07 -13.91
C TYR A 395 -17.46 0.45 -15.07
N SER A 396 -18.50 1.25 -14.82
CA SER A 396 -19.51 1.58 -15.82
C SER A 396 -18.97 2.39 -16.98
N TYR A 397 -18.16 3.42 -16.70
CA TYR A 397 -17.61 4.26 -17.75
C TYR A 397 -16.52 3.56 -18.58
N THR A 398 -15.78 2.61 -17.99
CA THR A 398 -14.74 1.89 -18.74
C THR A 398 -15.29 0.70 -19.54
N GLN A 399 -16.19 -0.08 -18.95
CA GLN A 399 -16.67 -1.33 -19.54
C GLN A 399 -17.90 -1.16 -20.41
N HIS A 400 -18.89 -0.37 -19.98
CA HIS A 400 -20.15 -0.21 -20.69
C HIS A 400 -20.10 0.87 -21.78
N GLY A 401 -21.11 0.86 -22.64
CA GLY A 401 -21.31 1.86 -23.70
C GLY A 401 -20.72 1.47 -25.05
N LYS A 402 -20.76 2.43 -25.98
CA LYS A 402 -20.22 2.27 -27.33
C LYS A 402 -18.71 2.46 -27.33
N ILE A 403 -18.02 1.61 -28.08
CA ILE A 403 -16.56 1.68 -28.28
C ILE A 403 -16.17 3.05 -28.86
N TYR A 404 -15.01 3.56 -28.45
CA TYR A 404 -14.44 4.78 -29.04
C TYR A 404 -13.99 4.51 -30.49
N SER A 405 -14.43 5.36 -31.42
CA SER A 405 -14.23 5.16 -32.87
C SER A 405 -12.78 5.26 -33.32
N GLY A 406 -11.89 5.87 -32.53
CA GLY A 406 -10.48 6.05 -32.89
C GLY A 406 -9.59 4.83 -32.59
N VAL A 407 -10.13 3.70 -32.11
CA VAL A 407 -9.32 2.51 -31.85
C VAL A 407 -9.48 1.47 -32.96
N TYR A 408 -8.37 1.14 -33.62
CA TYR A 408 -8.35 0.26 -34.79
C TYR A 408 -7.91 -1.18 -34.50
N SER A 409 -6.95 -1.40 -33.59
CA SER A 409 -6.40 -2.72 -33.30
C SER A 409 -6.34 -3.00 -31.81
N PHE A 410 -6.91 -4.13 -31.38
CA PHE A 410 -6.77 -4.66 -30.03
C PHE A 410 -6.15 -6.04 -30.06
N TYR A 411 -5.16 -6.25 -29.20
CA TYR A 411 -4.68 -7.59 -28.88
C TYR A 411 -5.46 -8.15 -27.68
N SER A 412 -5.72 -9.47 -27.70
CA SER A 412 -6.43 -10.19 -26.64
C SER A 412 -5.62 -10.26 -25.34
N ILE A 413 -6.17 -10.84 -24.27
CA ILE A 413 -5.46 -10.91 -22.98
C ILE A 413 -4.38 -11.99 -23.04
N ASN A 414 -3.15 -11.65 -22.64
CA ASN A 414 -2.07 -12.61 -22.49
C ASN A 414 -2.26 -13.54 -21.28
N ILE A 415 -1.74 -14.77 -21.34
CA ILE A 415 -1.72 -15.69 -20.18
C ILE A 415 -1.04 -15.04 -18.97
N ARG A 416 0.03 -14.25 -19.19
CA ARG A 416 0.70 -13.46 -18.15
C ARG A 416 -0.25 -12.50 -17.44
N GLU A 417 -1.07 -11.77 -18.20
CA GLU A 417 -2.05 -10.81 -17.66
C GLU A 417 -3.08 -11.54 -16.78
N TYR A 418 -3.57 -12.70 -17.21
CA TYR A 418 -4.44 -13.54 -16.38
C TYR A 418 -3.77 -14.01 -15.10
N LEU A 419 -2.52 -14.51 -15.19
CA LEU A 419 -1.78 -14.98 -14.03
C LEU A 419 -1.59 -13.86 -13.00
N ILE A 420 -1.25 -12.64 -13.44
CA ILE A 420 -1.09 -11.50 -12.53
C ILE A 420 -2.41 -11.19 -11.83
N LEU A 421 -3.52 -11.09 -12.56
CA LEU A 421 -4.83 -10.77 -11.98
C LEU A 421 -5.31 -11.86 -11.01
N PHE A 422 -5.11 -13.13 -11.39
CA PHE A 422 -5.43 -14.28 -10.55
C PHE A 422 -4.63 -14.25 -9.24
N LEU A 423 -3.32 -14.01 -9.30
CA LEU A 423 -2.46 -13.94 -8.11
C LEU A 423 -2.76 -12.74 -7.19
N HIS A 424 -3.42 -11.70 -7.67
CA HIS A 424 -3.92 -10.62 -6.81
C HIS A 424 -5.27 -10.98 -6.17
N TRP A 425 -6.19 -11.53 -6.95
CA TRP A 425 -7.58 -11.77 -6.52
C TRP A 425 -7.71 -12.97 -5.58
N VAL A 426 -6.96 -14.04 -5.84
CA VAL A 426 -7.06 -15.28 -5.07
C VAL A 426 -6.66 -15.08 -3.60
N PRO A 427 -5.49 -14.49 -3.27
CA PRO A 427 -5.15 -14.25 -1.86
C PRO A 427 -6.16 -13.35 -1.16
N LEU A 428 -6.68 -12.33 -1.87
CA LEU A 428 -7.66 -11.39 -1.31
C LEU A 428 -8.93 -12.09 -0.80
N ASN A 429 -9.44 -13.10 -1.53
CA ASN A 429 -10.66 -13.81 -1.12
C ASN A 429 -10.39 -15.04 -0.27
N ILE A 430 -9.27 -15.76 -0.47
CA ILE A 430 -8.94 -16.92 0.38
C ILE A 430 -8.68 -16.46 1.82
N LEU A 431 -8.04 -15.30 2.01
CA LEU A 431 -7.78 -14.76 3.35
C LEU A 431 -9.08 -14.43 4.11
N PHE A 432 -10.19 -14.17 3.42
CA PHE A 432 -11.49 -13.96 4.07
C PHE A 432 -11.98 -15.22 4.80
N LEU A 433 -11.79 -16.41 4.20
CA LEU A 433 -12.21 -17.70 4.78
C LEU A 433 -11.46 -18.05 6.08
N LYS A 434 -10.25 -17.50 6.27
CA LYS A 434 -9.42 -17.69 7.46
C LYS A 434 -9.14 -16.35 8.15
N SER A 435 -10.17 -15.51 8.22
CA SER A 435 -10.09 -14.17 8.82
C SER A 435 -9.72 -14.15 10.30
N GLU A 436 -10.05 -15.19 11.06
CA GLU A 436 -9.75 -15.31 12.50
C GLU A 436 -8.27 -15.08 12.81
N ILE A 437 -7.42 -15.66 11.97
CA ILE A 437 -5.96 -15.61 12.05
C ILE A 437 -5.43 -14.17 11.98
N LEU A 438 -6.08 -13.34 11.18
CA LEU A 438 -5.66 -11.97 10.91
C LEU A 438 -6.21 -11.00 11.95
N SER A 439 -7.42 -11.28 12.42
CA SER A 439 -8.13 -10.38 13.33
C SER A 439 -7.60 -10.46 14.76
N LEU A 440 -7.06 -11.60 15.20
CA LEU A 440 -6.63 -11.79 16.58
C LEU A 440 -5.10 -11.74 16.65
N TRP A 441 -4.56 -10.53 16.84
CA TRP A 441 -3.10 -10.29 16.81
C TRP A 441 -2.56 -9.43 17.96
N ILE A 442 -3.47 -8.91 18.80
CA ILE A 442 -3.27 -8.10 20.00
C ILE A 442 -4.37 -8.54 20.94
#